data_AF-A0A5B0LJ69-F1
#
_entry.id   AF-A0A5B0LJ69-F1
#
_cell.length_a   1.000
_cell.length_b   1.000
_cell.length_c   1.000
_cell.angle_alpha   90.00
_cell.angle_beta   90.00
_cell.angle_gamma   90.00
#
_symmetry.space_group_name_H-M   'P 1'
#
loop_
_entity.id
_entity.type
_entity.pdbx_description
1 polymer ?
#
loop_
_entity_poly.entity_id
_entity_poly.type
_entity_poly.pdbx_seq_one_letter_code
_entity_poly.pdbx_strand_id
1 'polypeptide(L)'
;MKTEFIPEYKVHLIQRMFKNILENPGVTDDEIKHWFEVLAYVIRKTREVRAGSTESHLAVSALYGLHSLRMRLPERQALLTHIDALSVPLSRDIQQLPQDGISQLRWERELVYPSLGFGPELANRETFEKIFQNDRLISSAVSTSVKRSAKPLETLANEFRSSSAHKRVAILAVFYHQLVHSRKVKQVKSLFEQIERTHNLLPHERALIDFIRRKVKLPLPTPS
;
A
#
# COMPACT_ATOMS: atom_id res chain seq x y z
N MET A 1 -3.24 27.88 -24.05
CA MET A 1 -2.41 27.00 -23.18
C MET A 1 -3.29 25.90 -22.63
N LYS A 2 -3.12 24.65 -23.09
CA LYS A 2 -3.72 23.49 -22.40
C LYS A 2 -2.82 23.21 -21.21
N THR A 3 -3.27 23.54 -20.00
CA THR A 3 -2.60 23.13 -18.77
C THR A 3 -2.65 21.60 -18.77
N GLU A 4 -1.54 20.95 -19.09
CA GLU A 4 -1.43 19.51 -18.93
C GLU A 4 -1.71 19.19 -17.47
N PHE A 5 -2.84 18.56 -17.25
CA PHE A 5 -3.29 18.09 -15.96
C PHE A 5 -2.47 16.85 -15.66
N ILE A 6 -1.50 16.98 -14.74
CA ILE A 6 -0.57 15.92 -14.35
C ILE A 6 -1.23 15.10 -13.22
N PRO A 7 -1.71 13.86 -13.47
CA PRO A 7 -2.33 13.00 -12.46
C PRO A 7 -1.49 12.86 -11.18
N GLU A 8 -0.17 12.86 -11.33
CA GLU A 8 0.81 12.75 -10.25
C GLU A 8 0.69 13.89 -9.23
N TYR A 9 0.35 15.11 -9.67
CA TYR A 9 0.18 16.24 -8.75
C TYR A 9 -1.02 16.03 -7.81
N LYS A 10 -2.16 15.58 -8.36
CA LYS A 10 -3.36 15.30 -7.57
C LYS A 10 -3.17 14.09 -6.64
N VAL A 11 -2.53 13.04 -7.14
CA VAL A 11 -2.12 11.89 -6.30
C VAL A 11 -1.27 12.37 -5.13
N HIS A 12 -0.28 13.23 -5.37
CA HIS A 12 0.58 13.77 -4.31
C HIS A 12 -0.19 14.61 -3.29
N LEU A 13 -1.17 15.40 -3.72
CA LEU A 13 -2.04 16.14 -2.80
C LEU A 13 -2.88 15.21 -1.92
N ILE A 14 -3.45 14.15 -2.50
CA ILE A 14 -4.19 13.13 -1.74
C ILE A 14 -3.27 12.48 -0.69
N GLN A 15 -2.06 12.06 -1.11
CA GLN A 15 -1.09 11.46 -0.20
C GLN A 15 -0.66 12.42 0.92
N ARG A 16 -0.46 13.70 0.62
CA ARG A 16 -0.14 14.73 1.61
C ARG A 16 -1.26 14.96 2.61
N MET A 17 -2.51 14.96 2.15
CA MET A 17 -3.69 15.08 3.02
C MET A 17 -3.73 13.96 4.05
N PHE A 18 -3.64 12.70 3.61
CA PHE A 18 -3.62 11.56 4.54
C PHE A 18 -2.42 11.57 5.47
N LYS A 19 -1.24 11.96 4.97
CA LYS A 19 -0.05 12.14 5.79
C LYS A 19 -0.29 13.17 6.90
N ASN A 20 -0.85 14.33 6.56
CA ASN A 20 -1.16 15.37 7.54
C ASN A 20 -2.13 14.87 8.62
N ILE A 21 -3.21 14.18 8.25
CA ILE A 21 -4.18 13.61 9.20
C ILE A 21 -3.49 12.63 10.17
N LEU A 22 -2.56 11.80 9.68
CA LEU A 22 -1.89 10.78 10.47
C LEU A 22 -0.74 11.27 11.36
N GLU A 23 -0.13 12.40 11.00
CA GLU A 23 1.04 12.96 11.68
C GLU A 23 0.70 14.16 12.56
N ASN A 24 -0.46 14.79 12.36
CA ASN A 24 -0.90 15.93 13.14
C ASN A 24 -2.03 15.53 14.13
N PRO A 25 -1.73 15.41 15.44
CA PRO A 25 -2.73 15.02 16.44
C PRO A 25 -3.83 16.08 16.65
N GLY A 26 -3.61 17.32 16.20
CA GLY A 26 -4.57 18.42 16.36
C GLY A 26 -5.71 18.42 15.35
N VAL A 27 -5.71 17.55 14.34
CA VAL A 27 -6.78 17.52 13.32
C VAL A 27 -8.06 16.93 13.93
N THR A 28 -9.12 17.71 13.85
CA THR A 28 -10.45 17.38 14.37
C THR A 28 -11.21 16.44 13.44
N ASP A 29 -12.21 15.74 13.97
CA ASP A 29 -13.06 14.85 13.18
C ASP A 29 -13.81 15.60 12.08
N ASP A 30 -14.25 16.84 12.35
CA ASP A 30 -15.00 17.63 11.38
C ASP A 30 -14.11 18.13 10.23
N GLU A 31 -12.86 18.49 10.51
CA GLU A 31 -11.87 18.77 9.46
C GLU A 31 -11.63 17.54 8.57
N ILE A 32 -11.50 16.35 9.18
CA ILE A 32 -11.31 15.09 8.42
C ILE A 32 -12.52 14.79 7.55
N LYS A 33 -13.74 14.95 8.07
CA LYS A 33 -14.98 14.78 7.29
C LYS A 33 -15.04 15.75 6.11
N HIS A 34 -14.68 17.02 6.32
CA HIS A 34 -14.63 17.99 5.24
C HIS A 34 -13.62 17.60 4.16
N TRP A 35 -12.45 17.10 4.56
CA TRP A 35 -11.48 16.53 3.61
C TRP A 35 -12.03 15.33 2.84
N PHE A 36 -12.82 14.46 3.47
CA PHE A 36 -13.49 13.35 2.78
C PHE A 36 -14.53 13.82 1.78
N GLU A 37 -15.30 14.87 2.08
CA GLU A 37 -16.25 15.48 1.15
C GLU A 37 -15.53 16.06 -0.08
N VAL A 38 -14.43 16.79 0.14
CA VAL A 38 -13.59 17.32 -0.94
C VAL A 38 -13.01 16.18 -1.78
N LEU A 39 -12.51 15.12 -1.15
CA LEU A 39 -11.97 13.96 -1.84
C LEU A 39 -13.04 13.27 -2.71
N ALA A 40 -14.23 13.02 -2.16
CA ALA A 40 -15.36 12.44 -2.88
C ALA A 40 -15.76 13.31 -4.08
N TYR A 41 -15.83 14.63 -3.88
CA TYR A 41 -16.13 15.58 -4.94
C TYR A 41 -15.08 15.55 -6.07
N VAL A 42 -13.78 15.58 -5.72
CA VAL A 42 -12.68 15.57 -6.69
C VAL A 42 -12.66 14.29 -7.49
N ILE A 43 -12.86 13.14 -6.85
CA ILE A 43 -12.91 11.83 -7.54
C ILE A 43 -14.11 11.80 -8.49
N ARG A 44 -15.31 12.15 -8.01
CA ARG A 44 -16.53 12.21 -8.84
C ARG A 44 -16.37 13.16 -10.04
N LYS A 45 -15.83 14.36 -9.83
CA LYS A 45 -15.61 15.31 -10.93
C LYS A 45 -14.57 14.85 -11.93
N THR A 46 -13.57 14.10 -11.50
CA THR A 46 -12.57 13.53 -12.41
C THR A 46 -13.21 12.46 -13.31
N ARG A 47 -14.12 11.63 -12.75
CA ARG A 47 -14.94 10.66 -13.48
C ARG A 47 -15.83 11.29 -14.56
N GLU A 48 -16.45 12.43 -14.26
CA GLU A 48 -17.31 13.15 -15.21
C GLU A 48 -16.54 13.74 -16.41
N VAL A 49 -15.28 14.14 -16.21
CA VAL A 49 -14.52 14.95 -17.19
C VAL A 49 -13.57 14.09 -18.04
N ARG A 50 -13.10 12.94 -17.55
CA ARG A 50 -12.18 12.04 -18.26
C ARG A 50 -12.40 10.59 -17.84
N ALA A 51 -13.10 9.80 -18.65
CA ALA A 51 -13.08 8.35 -18.53
C ALA A 51 -11.69 7.85 -18.99
N GLY A 52 -10.81 7.46 -18.06
CA GLY A 52 -9.44 7.02 -18.37
C GLY A 52 -8.55 6.80 -17.14
N SER A 53 -7.27 6.41 -17.37
CA SER A 53 -6.30 5.97 -16.34
C SER A 53 -6.08 6.93 -15.17
N THR A 54 -6.26 8.24 -15.37
CA THR A 54 -6.12 9.26 -14.32
C THR A 54 -7.07 9.07 -13.13
N GLU A 55 -8.29 8.58 -13.37
CA GLU A 55 -9.27 8.32 -12.31
C GLU A 55 -8.80 7.18 -11.39
N SER A 56 -8.30 6.10 -11.98
CA SER A 56 -7.76 4.93 -11.29
C SER A 56 -6.70 5.33 -10.27
N HIS A 57 -5.82 6.26 -10.64
CA HIS A 57 -4.72 6.70 -9.79
C HIS A 57 -5.16 7.44 -8.53
N LEU A 58 -6.17 8.30 -8.65
CA LEU A 58 -6.73 9.03 -7.52
C LEU A 58 -7.50 8.10 -6.60
N ALA A 59 -8.30 7.19 -7.18
CA ALA A 59 -9.07 6.21 -6.41
C ALA A 59 -8.16 5.29 -5.61
N VAL A 60 -7.10 4.75 -6.21
CA VAL A 60 -6.15 3.88 -5.50
C VAL A 60 -5.43 4.62 -4.39
N SER A 61 -4.93 5.83 -4.66
CA SER A 61 -4.25 6.66 -3.66
C SER A 61 -5.17 6.99 -2.48
N ALA A 62 -6.43 7.31 -2.77
CA ALA A 62 -7.45 7.55 -1.78
C ALA A 62 -7.72 6.31 -0.93
N LEU A 63 -7.88 5.15 -1.56
CA LEU A 63 -8.21 3.91 -0.87
C LEU A 63 -7.09 3.45 0.06
N TYR A 64 -5.82 3.52 -0.36
CA TYR A 64 -4.70 3.26 0.55
C TYR A 64 -4.65 4.24 1.73
N GLY A 65 -4.98 5.51 1.50
CA GLY A 65 -5.08 6.53 2.55
C GLY A 65 -6.16 6.18 3.57
N LEU A 66 -7.36 5.84 3.10
CA LEU A 66 -8.49 5.42 3.93
C LEU A 66 -8.19 4.16 4.73
N HIS A 67 -7.56 3.16 4.11
CA HIS A 67 -7.07 1.99 4.84
C HIS A 67 -6.08 2.37 5.93
N SER A 68 -5.15 3.29 5.64
CA SER A 68 -4.18 3.77 6.64
C SER A 68 -4.87 4.47 7.81
N LEU A 69 -5.88 5.31 7.56
CA LEU A 69 -6.68 5.94 8.62
C LEU A 69 -7.45 4.90 9.44
N ARG A 70 -8.14 3.96 8.80
CA ARG A 70 -8.89 2.90 9.49
C ARG A 70 -8.03 2.13 10.47
N MET A 71 -6.79 1.84 10.09
CA MET A 71 -5.84 1.09 10.90
C MET A 71 -5.24 1.92 12.04
N ARG A 72 -5.09 3.23 11.86
CA ARG A 72 -4.38 4.12 12.79
C ARG A 72 -5.28 4.95 13.70
N LEU A 73 -6.56 5.05 13.40
CA LEU A 73 -7.57 5.77 14.19
C LEU A 73 -8.70 4.83 14.65
N PRO A 74 -8.42 3.62 15.20
CA PRO A 74 -9.47 2.68 15.59
C PRO A 74 -10.40 3.22 16.69
N GLU A 75 -9.93 4.18 17.48
CA GLU A 75 -10.70 4.82 18.55
C GLU A 75 -11.72 5.86 18.06
N ARG A 76 -11.57 6.38 16.83
CA ARG A 76 -12.45 7.42 16.27
C ARG A 76 -13.63 6.80 15.53
N GLN A 77 -14.53 6.14 16.27
CA GLN A 77 -15.63 5.33 15.71
C GLN A 77 -16.52 6.10 14.71
N ALA A 78 -16.78 7.40 14.96
CA ALA A 78 -17.54 8.24 14.05
C ALA A 78 -16.88 8.38 12.68
N LEU A 79 -15.55 8.49 12.62
CA LEU A 79 -14.79 8.55 11.37
C LEU A 79 -14.77 7.22 10.64
N LEU A 80 -14.77 6.08 11.36
CA LEU A 80 -14.73 4.76 10.74
C LEU A 80 -15.91 4.54 9.78
N THR A 81 -17.11 5.01 10.14
CA THR A 81 -18.29 4.94 9.26
C THR A 81 -18.09 5.74 7.96
N HIS A 82 -17.50 6.94 8.04
CA HIS A 82 -17.22 7.75 6.85
C HIS A 82 -16.11 7.13 5.98
N ILE A 83 -15.07 6.59 6.62
CA ILE A 83 -13.98 5.87 5.95
C ILE A 83 -14.56 4.69 5.16
N ASP A 84 -15.45 3.90 5.76
CA ASP A 84 -16.07 2.75 5.10
C ASP A 84 -16.99 3.17 3.96
N ALA A 85 -17.81 4.20 4.19
CA ALA A 85 -18.71 4.74 3.17
C ALA A 85 -17.96 5.25 1.93
N LEU A 86 -16.78 5.85 2.11
CA LEU A 86 -15.94 6.30 1.00
C LEU A 86 -15.12 5.15 0.37
N SER A 87 -14.67 4.18 1.17
CA SER A 87 -13.83 3.07 0.70
C SER A 87 -14.59 2.09 -0.21
N VAL A 88 -15.86 1.82 0.09
CA VAL A 88 -16.69 0.85 -0.67
C VAL A 88 -16.83 1.21 -2.16
N PRO A 89 -17.29 2.42 -2.54
CA PRO A 89 -17.41 2.77 -3.96
C PRO A 89 -16.05 2.81 -4.66
N LEU A 90 -15.00 3.34 -4.02
CA LEU A 90 -13.65 3.35 -4.59
C LEU A 90 -13.12 1.94 -4.84
N SER A 91 -13.33 1.01 -3.90
CA SER A 91 -12.91 -0.37 -4.06
C SER A 91 -13.62 -1.04 -5.25
N ARG A 92 -14.93 -0.77 -5.42
CA ARG A 92 -15.70 -1.28 -6.55
C ARG A 92 -15.18 -0.72 -7.88
N ASP A 93 -14.97 0.60 -7.94
CA ASP A 93 -14.49 1.26 -9.15
C ASP A 93 -13.10 0.71 -9.55
N ILE A 94 -12.21 0.50 -8.58
CA ILE A 94 -10.88 -0.08 -8.82
C ILE A 94 -10.96 -1.53 -9.31
N GLN A 95 -11.83 -2.36 -8.75
CA GLN A 95 -11.99 -3.77 -9.16
C GLN A 95 -12.51 -3.93 -10.60
N GLN A 96 -13.20 -2.92 -11.14
CA GLN A 96 -13.73 -2.92 -12.50
C GLN A 96 -12.70 -2.50 -13.55
N LEU A 97 -11.50 -2.07 -13.14
CA LEU A 97 -10.48 -1.65 -14.08
C LEU A 97 -10.00 -2.85 -14.93
N PRO A 98 -9.72 -2.64 -16.23
CA PRO A 98 -9.21 -3.69 -17.11
C PRO A 98 -7.73 -4.00 -16.82
N GLN A 99 -7.37 -5.29 -16.85
CA GLN A 99 -6.01 -5.76 -16.52
C GLN A 99 -4.94 -5.22 -17.50
N ASP A 100 -5.27 -5.12 -18.79
CA ASP A 100 -4.30 -4.92 -19.87
C ASP A 100 -4.17 -3.46 -20.35
N GLY A 101 -4.81 -2.50 -19.66
CA GLY A 101 -4.97 -1.13 -20.19
C GLY A 101 -4.57 0.00 -19.24
N ILE A 102 -4.11 -0.30 -18.03
CA ILE A 102 -3.77 0.75 -17.06
C ILE A 102 -2.27 1.00 -17.16
N SER A 103 -1.89 2.25 -17.47
CA SER A 103 -0.58 2.80 -17.12
C SER A 103 -0.46 2.86 -15.60
N GLN A 104 -0.40 1.70 -14.93
CA GLN A 104 -0.45 1.61 -13.47
C GLN A 104 0.65 2.50 -12.91
N LEU A 105 0.26 3.51 -12.13
CA LEU A 105 1.25 4.20 -11.31
C LEU A 105 1.73 3.22 -10.23
N ARG A 106 2.82 3.60 -9.58
CA ARG A 106 3.41 2.82 -8.50
C ARG A 106 2.37 2.40 -7.47
N TRP A 107 2.42 1.14 -7.02
CA TRP A 107 1.58 0.51 -5.97
C TRP A 107 0.17 0.05 -6.37
N GLU A 108 -0.30 0.39 -7.58
CA GLU A 108 -1.70 0.16 -7.92
C GLU A 108 -2.00 -1.31 -8.15
N ARG A 109 -1.08 -1.99 -8.82
CA ARG A 109 -1.21 -3.42 -9.09
C ARG A 109 -1.42 -4.22 -7.83
N GLU A 110 -0.70 -3.88 -6.77
CA GLU A 110 -0.73 -4.56 -5.49
C GLU A 110 -2.08 -4.44 -4.80
N LEU A 111 -2.87 -3.42 -5.15
CA LEU A 111 -4.21 -3.24 -4.61
C LEU A 111 -5.30 -3.76 -5.58
N VAL A 112 -5.13 -3.59 -6.90
CA VAL A 112 -6.11 -3.99 -7.92
C VAL A 112 -6.03 -5.49 -8.22
N TYR A 113 -4.82 -6.03 -8.37
CA TYR A 113 -4.57 -7.44 -8.75
C TYR A 113 -3.52 -8.11 -7.84
N PRO A 114 -3.72 -8.14 -6.51
CA PRO A 114 -2.73 -8.65 -5.56
C PRO A 114 -2.37 -10.13 -5.80
N SER A 115 -3.29 -10.92 -6.36
CA SER A 115 -3.08 -12.34 -6.67
C SER A 115 -2.06 -12.57 -7.80
N LEU A 116 -1.86 -11.57 -8.67
CA LEU A 116 -0.83 -11.55 -9.72
C LEU A 116 0.54 -11.11 -9.17
N GLY A 117 0.61 -10.77 -7.88
CA GLY A 117 1.80 -10.32 -7.20
C GLY A 117 2.19 -8.89 -7.54
N PHE A 118 3.46 -8.59 -7.25
CA PHE A 118 4.02 -7.25 -7.40
C PHE A 118 4.14 -6.82 -8.87
N GLY A 119 3.86 -5.54 -9.13
CA GLY A 119 4.13 -4.88 -10.40
C GLY A 119 5.62 -4.71 -10.66
N PRO A 120 6.02 -4.25 -11.87
CA PRO A 120 7.42 -4.19 -12.26
C PRO A 120 8.31 -3.38 -11.31
N GLU A 121 7.81 -2.28 -10.75
CA GLU A 121 8.55 -1.46 -9.79
C GLU A 121 8.77 -2.17 -8.44
N LEU A 122 7.78 -2.99 -8.07
CA LEU A 122 7.69 -4.01 -7.03
C LEU A 122 8.72 -5.13 -7.11
N ALA A 123 8.54 -5.88 -8.19
CA ALA A 123 9.10 -7.19 -8.41
C ALA A 123 10.53 -7.11 -8.95
N ASN A 124 10.88 -6.05 -9.70
CA ASN A 124 12.23 -5.86 -10.15
C ASN A 124 13.07 -5.23 -9.04
N ARG A 125 14.12 -5.93 -8.62
CA ARG A 125 14.99 -5.52 -7.53
C ARG A 125 15.72 -4.20 -7.77
N GLU A 126 16.26 -4.00 -8.97
CA GLU A 126 17.01 -2.78 -9.31
C GLU A 126 16.07 -1.56 -9.26
N THR A 127 14.90 -1.69 -9.86
CA THR A 127 13.87 -0.66 -9.81
C THR A 127 13.42 -0.40 -8.38
N PHE A 128 13.14 -1.45 -7.59
CA PHE A 128 12.79 -1.33 -6.17
C PHE A 128 13.84 -0.55 -5.37
N GLU A 129 15.12 -0.92 -5.49
CA GLU A 129 16.23 -0.29 -4.79
C GLU A 129 16.38 1.19 -5.19
N LYS A 130 16.24 1.53 -6.48
CA LYS A 130 16.26 2.93 -6.95
C LYS A 130 15.18 3.76 -6.30
N ILE A 131 13.95 3.25 -6.27
CA ILE A 131 12.84 4.08 -5.82
C ILE A 131 12.76 4.17 -4.28
N PHE A 132 13.41 3.27 -3.55
CA PHE A 132 13.57 3.34 -2.09
C PHE A 132 14.96 3.78 -1.61
N GLN A 133 15.79 4.31 -2.49
CA GLN A 133 17.17 4.71 -2.15
C GLN A 133 17.26 5.69 -0.97
N ASN A 134 16.24 6.53 -0.78
CA ASN A 134 16.18 7.52 0.31
C ASN A 134 15.52 6.99 1.59
N ASP A 135 14.84 5.84 1.54
CA ASP A 135 14.34 5.16 2.73
C ASP A 135 15.43 4.23 3.25
N ARG A 136 16.21 4.73 4.22
CA ARG A 136 17.35 3.99 4.78
C ARG A 136 16.95 2.63 5.35
N LEU A 137 15.76 2.52 5.90
CA LEU A 137 15.29 1.28 6.53
C LEU A 137 14.96 0.24 5.46
N ILE A 138 14.14 0.60 4.46
CA ILE A 138 13.79 -0.29 3.35
C ILE A 138 15.03 -0.66 2.52
N SER A 139 15.87 0.32 2.18
CA SER A 139 17.10 0.11 1.41
C SER A 139 18.07 -0.84 2.14
N SER A 140 18.24 -0.69 3.45
CA SER A 140 19.09 -1.59 4.23
C SER A 140 18.49 -2.99 4.35
N ALA A 141 17.16 -3.09 4.50
CA ALA A 141 16.46 -4.35 4.67
C ALA A 141 16.49 -5.23 3.40
N VAL A 142 16.52 -4.64 2.19
CA VAL A 142 16.62 -5.40 0.95
C VAL A 142 18.07 -5.82 0.63
N SER A 143 19.08 -5.31 1.34
CA SER A 143 20.49 -5.63 1.09
C SER A 143 20.79 -7.14 1.09
N THR A 144 21.68 -7.57 0.20
CA THR A 144 22.23 -8.95 0.20
C THR A 144 23.19 -9.20 1.37
N SER A 145 23.71 -8.15 2.01
CA SER A 145 24.58 -8.27 3.18
C SER A 145 23.76 -8.54 4.44
N VAL A 146 23.92 -9.73 5.02
CA VAL A 146 23.20 -10.13 6.25
C VAL A 146 23.44 -9.15 7.40
N LYS A 147 24.67 -8.66 7.56
CA LYS A 147 25.02 -7.69 8.61
C LYS A 147 24.23 -6.39 8.46
N ARG A 148 23.91 -6.00 7.23
CA ARG A 148 23.13 -4.79 6.94
C ARG A 148 21.62 -5.03 7.00
N SER A 149 21.14 -6.21 6.59
CA SER A 149 19.70 -6.46 6.46
C SER A 149 19.01 -7.00 7.72
N ALA A 150 19.72 -7.70 8.62
CA ALA A 150 19.09 -8.40 9.74
C ALA A 150 18.25 -7.49 10.66
N LYS A 151 18.85 -6.42 11.22
CA LYS A 151 18.15 -5.49 12.13
C LYS A 151 17.05 -4.68 11.41
N PRO A 152 17.28 -4.16 10.19
CA PRO A 152 16.21 -3.55 9.40
C PRO A 152 15.02 -4.46 9.12
N LEU A 153 15.24 -5.73 8.78
CA LEU A 153 14.16 -6.70 8.54
C LEU A 153 13.32 -6.94 9.80
N GLU A 154 13.98 -7.11 10.94
CA GLU A 154 13.31 -7.24 12.24
C GLU A 154 12.48 -5.99 12.58
N THR A 155 13.06 -4.81 12.36
CA THR A 155 12.37 -3.53 12.58
C THR A 155 11.14 -3.42 11.69
N LEU A 156 11.24 -3.74 10.40
CA LEU A 156 10.11 -3.70 9.47
C LEU A 156 9.01 -4.70 9.84
N ALA A 157 9.36 -5.91 10.30
CA ALA A 157 8.38 -6.88 10.77
C ALA A 157 7.63 -6.38 12.01
N ASN A 158 8.34 -5.79 12.97
CA ASN A 158 7.76 -5.25 14.20
C ASN A 158 6.88 -4.00 13.94
N GLU A 159 7.30 -3.13 13.02
CA GLU A 159 6.57 -1.92 12.64
C GLU A 159 5.44 -2.17 11.62
N PHE A 160 5.27 -3.40 11.14
CA PHE A 160 4.34 -3.70 10.06
C PHE A 160 2.92 -3.22 10.39
N ARG A 161 2.43 -3.51 11.60
CA ARG A 161 1.07 -3.12 12.04
C ARG A 161 0.88 -1.61 12.14
N SER A 162 1.89 -0.86 12.57
CA SER A 162 1.82 0.59 12.75
C SER A 162 2.14 1.39 11.48
N SER A 163 2.59 0.70 10.42
CA SER A 163 2.94 1.31 9.15
C SER A 163 1.68 1.68 8.34
N SER A 164 1.80 2.70 7.49
CA SER A 164 0.77 3.03 6.51
C SER A 164 0.56 1.87 5.52
N ALA A 165 -0.62 1.79 4.91
CA ALA A 165 -0.97 0.70 3.99
C ALA A 165 0.05 0.58 2.83
N HIS A 166 0.47 1.71 2.23
CA HIS A 166 1.52 1.71 1.21
C HIS A 166 2.86 1.16 1.73
N LYS A 167 3.28 1.56 2.94
CA LYS A 167 4.53 1.08 3.54
C LYS A 167 4.45 -0.43 3.83
N ARG A 168 3.28 -0.95 4.23
CA ARG A 168 3.06 -2.39 4.41
C ARG A 168 3.26 -3.18 3.12
N VAL A 169 2.73 -2.70 1.99
CA VAL A 169 2.99 -3.30 0.67
C VAL A 169 4.48 -3.30 0.33
N ALA A 170 5.18 -2.19 0.59
CA ALA A 170 6.63 -2.11 0.42
C ALA A 170 7.40 -3.11 1.31
N ILE A 171 6.97 -3.28 2.56
CA ILE A 171 7.55 -4.28 3.48
C ILE A 171 7.36 -5.68 2.92
N LEU A 172 6.16 -6.03 2.42
CA LEU A 172 5.92 -7.33 1.78
C LEU A 172 6.84 -7.54 0.58
N ALA A 173 7.08 -6.50 -0.23
CA ALA A 173 8.03 -6.56 -1.35
C ALA A 173 9.48 -6.77 -0.86
N VAL A 174 9.90 -6.16 0.26
CA VAL A 174 11.21 -6.46 0.89
C VAL A 174 11.34 -7.95 1.22
N PHE A 175 10.31 -8.53 1.86
CA PHE A 175 10.30 -9.94 2.20
C PHE A 175 10.29 -10.84 0.97
N TYR A 176 9.57 -10.47 -0.08
CA TYR A 176 9.62 -11.14 -1.37
C TYR A 176 11.06 -11.19 -1.92
N HIS A 177 11.75 -10.06 -1.99
CA HIS A 177 13.13 -9.99 -2.47
C HIS A 177 14.09 -10.82 -1.61
N GLN A 178 13.95 -10.76 -0.29
CA GLN A 178 14.80 -11.54 0.61
C GLN A 178 14.55 -13.04 0.51
N LEU A 179 13.30 -13.47 0.42
CA LEU A 179 12.96 -14.90 0.36
C LEU A 179 13.32 -15.52 -1.01
N VAL A 180 13.25 -14.76 -2.10
CA VAL A 180 13.64 -15.25 -3.43
C VAL A 180 15.16 -15.30 -3.59
N HIS A 181 15.91 -14.37 -2.99
CA HIS A 181 17.34 -14.17 -3.31
C HIS A 181 18.32 -14.44 -2.15
N SER A 182 17.88 -14.62 -0.91
CA SER A 182 18.78 -14.78 0.25
C SER A 182 19.02 -16.24 0.65
N ARG A 183 20.30 -16.57 0.90
CA ARG A 183 20.72 -17.89 1.39
C ARG A 183 20.33 -18.16 2.86
N LYS A 184 19.93 -17.14 3.63
CA LYS A 184 19.50 -17.27 5.04
C LYS A 184 17.98 -17.27 5.19
N VAL A 185 17.34 -18.26 4.55
CA VAL A 185 15.88 -18.39 4.48
C VAL A 185 15.22 -18.47 5.87
N LYS A 186 15.83 -19.11 6.87
CA LYS A 186 15.17 -19.39 8.16
C LYS A 186 14.74 -18.14 8.94
N GLN A 187 15.64 -17.17 9.15
CA GLN A 187 15.31 -15.95 9.91
C GLN A 187 14.31 -15.08 9.15
N VAL A 188 14.53 -14.88 7.84
CA VAL A 188 13.63 -14.10 6.99
C VAL A 188 12.23 -14.74 6.96
N LYS A 189 12.15 -16.07 6.84
CA LYS A 189 10.90 -16.82 6.91
C LYS A 189 10.19 -16.62 8.26
N SER A 190 10.92 -16.70 9.37
CA SER A 190 10.33 -16.50 10.70
C SER A 190 9.72 -15.10 10.86
N LEU A 191 10.42 -14.06 10.38
CA LEU A 191 9.93 -12.68 10.40
C LEU A 191 8.75 -12.47 9.43
N PHE A 192 8.76 -13.14 8.28
CA PHE A 192 7.64 -13.14 7.35
C PHE A 192 6.39 -13.80 7.97
N GLU A 193 6.54 -14.98 8.57
CA GLU A 193 5.43 -15.66 9.28
C GLU A 193 4.92 -14.86 10.49
N GLN A 194 5.76 -14.05 11.13
CA GLN A 194 5.31 -13.10 12.15
C GLN A 194 4.35 -12.05 11.56
N ILE A 195 4.64 -11.52 10.36
CA ILE A 195 3.74 -10.60 9.66
C ILE A 195 2.41 -11.28 9.34
N GLU A 196 2.43 -12.53 8.87
CA GLU A 196 1.22 -13.29 8.53
C GLU A 196 0.26 -13.48 9.71
N ARG A 197 0.82 -13.63 10.92
CA ARG A 197 0.03 -13.76 12.16
C ARG A 197 -0.61 -12.44 12.61
N THR A 198 -0.43 -11.34 11.87
CA THR A 198 -1.09 -10.07 12.16
C THR A 198 -2.58 -10.15 11.86
N HIS A 199 -3.43 -10.00 12.88
CA HIS A 199 -4.89 -10.10 12.72
C HIS A 199 -5.52 -9.04 11.79
N ASN A 200 -4.85 -7.90 11.58
CA ASN A 200 -5.35 -6.75 10.82
C ASN A 200 -4.74 -6.63 9.41
N LEU A 201 -4.59 -7.75 8.70
CA LEU A 201 -4.19 -7.75 7.29
C LEU A 201 -5.34 -7.26 6.39
N LEU A 202 -5.04 -6.32 5.50
CA LEU A 202 -5.95 -5.89 4.45
C LEU A 202 -6.12 -7.01 3.41
N PRO A 203 -7.27 -7.10 2.71
CA PRO A 203 -7.52 -8.19 1.76
C PRO A 203 -6.42 -8.35 0.70
N HIS A 204 -5.91 -7.23 0.16
CA HIS A 204 -4.85 -7.26 -0.84
C HIS A 204 -3.50 -7.73 -0.27
N GLU A 205 -3.20 -7.40 0.99
CA GLU A 205 -1.99 -7.87 1.67
C GLU A 205 -2.01 -9.39 1.89
N ARG A 206 -3.18 -9.96 2.24
CA ARG A 206 -3.34 -11.42 2.36
C ARG A 206 -3.06 -12.10 1.02
N ALA A 207 -3.63 -11.58 -0.06
CA ALA A 207 -3.41 -12.12 -1.40
C ALA A 207 -1.94 -11.98 -1.86
N LEU A 208 -1.24 -10.89 -1.48
CA LEU A 208 0.19 -10.75 -1.72
C LEU A 208 1.03 -11.74 -0.90
N ILE A 209 0.67 -11.97 0.36
CA ILE A 209 1.30 -13.01 1.20
C ILE A 209 1.16 -14.38 0.54
N ASP A 210 -0.04 -14.76 0.12
CA ASP A 210 -0.30 -16.02 -0.56
C ASP A 210 0.49 -16.13 -1.88
N PHE A 211 0.62 -15.03 -2.62
CA PHE A 211 1.50 -14.96 -3.78
C PHE A 211 2.96 -15.23 -3.41
N ILE A 212 3.50 -14.58 -2.38
CA ILE A 212 4.89 -14.78 -1.92
C ILE A 212 5.11 -16.25 -1.56
N ARG A 213 4.20 -16.84 -0.76
CA ARG A 213 4.30 -18.25 -0.35
C ARG A 213 4.36 -19.19 -1.54
N ARG A 214 3.48 -19.01 -2.54
CA ARG A 214 3.49 -19.80 -3.77
C ARG A 214 4.80 -19.64 -4.54
N LYS A 215 5.31 -18.41 -4.66
CA LYS A 215 6.57 -18.14 -5.36
C LYS A 215 7.79 -18.77 -4.70
N VAL A 216 7.83 -18.81 -3.37
CA VAL A 216 8.96 -19.36 -2.61
C VAL A 216 8.71 -20.77 -2.07
N LYS A 217 7.64 -21.44 -2.54
CA LYS A 217 7.24 -22.80 -2.19
C LYS A 217 7.09 -23.04 -0.67
N LEU A 218 6.49 -22.08 0.04
CA LEU A 218 6.10 -22.23 1.43
C LEU A 218 4.66 -22.80 1.54
N PRO A 219 4.35 -23.72 2.48
CA PRO A 219 3.00 -24.28 2.65
C PRO A 219 2.00 -23.19 3.01
N LEU A 220 0.79 -23.08 2.46
CA LEU A 220 -0.15 -22.03 2.89
C LEU A 220 -0.47 -22.12 4.40
N PRO A 221 -0.72 -20.99 5.10
CA PRO A 221 -1.14 -21.03 6.48
C PRO A 221 -2.46 -21.80 6.60
N THR A 222 -2.55 -22.72 7.57
CA THR A 222 -3.79 -23.41 7.89
C THR A 222 -4.80 -22.37 8.41
N PRO A 223 -6.05 -22.36 7.89
CA PRO A 223 -7.08 -21.47 8.41
C PRO A 223 -7.31 -21.79 9.90
N SER A 224 -7.28 -20.74 10.73
CA SER A 224 -7.67 -20.80 12.14
C SER A 224 -9.19 -20.70 12.25
#